data_AF-T1IY61-F1
#
_entry.id   AF-T1IY61-F1
#
_cell.length_a   1.000
_cell.length_b   1.000
_cell.length_c   1.000
_cell.angle_alpha   90.00
_cell.angle_beta   90.00
_cell.angle_gamma   90.00
#
_symmetry.space_group_name_H-M   'P 1'
#
loop_
_entity.id
_entity.type
_entity.pdbx_description
1 polymer ?
#
loop_
_entity_poly.entity_id
_entity_poly.type
_entity_poly.pdbx_seq_one_letter_code
_entity_poly.pdbx_strand_id
1 'polypeptide(L)'
;ERVVDLEPSSLLEKRDPTAVAAAVAASAAGPPPPPTPPPPPQQSTLVMSEYQDQPDTKEGIEELCPVCGDKVSGYHYGLLTCESCKGFFKRTVQNKKVYTCVAERNCHIDKSQRKRCPFCRFQKCLDVGMKLEGKKIFFLLKKK
;
A
#
# COMPACT_ATOMS: atom_id res chain seq x y z
N GLU A 1 -42.23 -39.38 -20.32
CA GLU A 1 -42.42 -39.78 -18.92
C GLU A 1 -41.99 -41.23 -18.73
N ARG A 2 -40.90 -41.47 -17.98
CA ARG A 2 -40.57 -42.73 -17.32
C ARG A 2 -39.97 -42.36 -15.97
N VAL A 3 -40.65 -42.79 -14.93
CA VAL A 3 -40.31 -42.64 -13.51
C VAL A 3 -39.52 -43.89 -13.11
N VAL A 4 -38.42 -43.77 -12.38
CA VAL A 4 -38.26 -44.23 -10.98
C VAL A 4 -36.79 -44.14 -10.54
N ASP A 5 -36.67 -43.61 -9.33
CA ASP A 5 -35.56 -43.52 -8.38
C ASP A 5 -34.44 -44.57 -8.42
N LEU A 6 -33.22 -44.09 -8.16
CA LEU A 6 -32.12 -44.84 -7.55
C LEU A 6 -31.22 -43.86 -6.76
N GLU A 7 -31.54 -43.68 -5.49
CA GLU A 7 -30.63 -43.30 -4.39
C GLU A 7 -30.58 -44.51 -3.43
N PRO A 8 -29.75 -44.54 -2.37
CA PRO A 8 -28.29 -44.42 -2.32
C PRO A 8 -27.69 -45.61 -1.52
N SER A 9 -26.38 -45.89 -1.64
CA SER A 9 -25.68 -46.83 -0.73
C SER A 9 -24.18 -46.52 -0.75
N SER A 10 -23.69 -45.80 0.26
CA SER A 10 -23.11 -46.35 1.49
C SER A 10 -21.70 -46.92 1.29
N LEU A 11 -20.68 -46.13 1.62
CA LEU A 11 -19.50 -46.65 2.29
C LEU A 11 -18.79 -45.52 3.04
N LEU A 12 -19.23 -45.37 4.29
CA LEU A 12 -18.40 -44.80 5.35
C LEU A 12 -17.30 -45.82 5.65
N GLU A 13 -16.06 -45.51 5.25
CA GLU A 13 -14.90 -46.25 5.74
C GLU A 13 -14.56 -45.77 7.16
N LYS A 14 -14.70 -46.73 8.07
CA LYS A 14 -14.47 -46.67 9.50
C LYS A 14 -12.99 -46.44 9.75
N ARG A 15 -12.67 -45.46 10.59
CA ARG A 15 -11.31 -45.29 11.12
C ARG A 15 -11.35 -45.60 12.61
N ASP A 16 -10.92 -46.82 12.93
CA ASP A 16 -10.82 -47.33 14.29
C ASP A 16 -9.85 -46.47 15.16
N PRO A 17 -10.21 -46.21 16.42
CA PRO A 17 -9.37 -45.53 17.37
C PRO A 17 -8.60 -46.58 18.19
N THR A 18 -7.28 -46.69 18.01
CA THR A 18 -6.28 -47.11 19.02
C THR A 18 -4.97 -47.46 18.32
N ALA A 19 -4.02 -46.53 18.32
CA ALA A 19 -2.60 -46.83 18.26
C ALA A 19 -1.85 -45.65 18.88
N VAL A 20 -1.57 -45.79 20.17
CA VAL A 20 -0.76 -44.87 20.97
C VAL A 20 0.73 -45.08 20.67
N ALA A 21 1.46 -43.96 20.81
CA ALA A 21 2.88 -43.83 21.11
C ALA A 21 3.91 -44.02 19.99
N ALA A 22 4.48 -42.89 19.52
CA ALA A 22 5.91 -42.61 19.66
C ALA A 22 6.17 -41.12 19.40
N ALA A 23 6.43 -40.37 20.46
CA ALA A 23 6.95 -39.02 20.40
C ALA A 23 8.48 -39.08 20.22
N VAL A 24 9.00 -38.48 19.15
CA VAL A 24 10.37 -37.98 19.09
C VAL A 24 10.31 -36.56 18.53
N ALA A 25 10.39 -35.61 19.45
CA ALA A 25 10.49 -34.19 19.14
C ALA A 25 11.87 -33.91 18.54
N ALA A 26 11.92 -33.66 17.23
CA ALA A 26 13.05 -32.99 16.60
C ALA A 26 12.69 -31.51 16.43
N SER A 27 12.86 -30.73 17.50
CA SER A 27 12.83 -29.27 17.41
C SER A 27 14.11 -28.81 16.71
N ALA A 28 14.03 -28.63 15.40
CA ALA A 28 15.02 -27.90 14.63
C ALA A 28 15.03 -26.44 15.12
N ALA A 29 16.03 -26.08 15.91
CA ALA A 29 16.37 -24.68 16.17
C ALA A 29 16.85 -24.08 14.84
N GLY A 30 16.03 -23.19 14.25
CA GLY A 30 16.41 -22.43 13.07
C GLY A 30 17.64 -21.56 13.34
N PRO A 31 18.41 -21.21 12.31
CA PRO A 31 19.58 -20.36 12.46
C PRO A 31 19.21 -18.97 13.02
N PRO A 32 20.10 -18.34 13.82
CA PRO A 32 19.85 -17.02 14.38
C PRO A 32 19.69 -15.96 13.28
N PRO A 33 18.89 -14.91 13.51
CA PRO A 33 18.77 -13.80 12.57
C PRO A 33 20.12 -13.07 12.40
N PRO A 34 20.40 -12.51 11.21
CA PRO A 34 21.62 -11.73 10.98
C PRO A 34 21.64 -10.47 11.86
N PRO A 35 22.84 -9.98 12.23
CA PRO A 35 22.98 -8.74 12.99
C PRO A 35 22.44 -7.55 12.20
N THR A 36 21.66 -6.71 12.86
CA THR A 36 21.17 -5.44 12.31
C THR A 36 22.34 -4.49 12.01
N PRO A 37 22.33 -3.79 10.87
CA PRO A 37 23.37 -2.82 10.55
C PRO A 37 23.35 -1.64 11.53
N PRO A 38 24.51 -1.03 11.83
CA PRO A 38 24.59 0.15 12.68
C PRO A 38 23.88 1.36 12.03
N PRO A 39 23.38 2.31 12.85
CA PRO A 39 22.81 3.55 12.34
C PRO A 39 23.87 4.38 11.58
N PRO A 40 23.47 5.14 10.54
CA PRO A 40 24.40 5.99 9.81
C PRO A 40 24.99 7.09 10.71
N PRO A 41 26.24 7.53 10.47
CA PRO A 41 26.87 8.59 11.23
C PRO A 41 26.12 9.91 11.02
N GLN A 42 25.82 10.60 12.14
CA GLN A 42 25.31 11.95 12.11
C GLN A 42 26.47 12.89 11.74
N GLN A 43 26.54 13.33 10.48
CA GLN A 43 27.45 14.40 10.09
C GLN A 43 26.83 15.74 10.48
N SER A 44 27.36 16.31 11.56
CA SER A 44 27.28 17.73 11.86
C SER A 44 28.01 18.50 10.75
N THR A 45 27.26 19.08 9.82
CA THR A 45 27.80 20.05 8.87
C THR A 45 27.60 21.45 9.44
N LEU A 46 28.73 22.10 9.70
CA LEU A 46 28.81 23.51 10.05
C LEU A 46 28.39 24.35 8.84
N VAL A 47 27.61 25.39 9.12
CA VAL A 47 27.08 26.38 8.18
C VAL A 47 28.17 27.25 7.55
N MET A 48 28.00 27.64 6.28
CA MET A 48 28.10 29.01 5.73
C MET A 48 27.99 28.96 4.18
N SER A 49 26.91 29.53 3.63
CA SER A 49 26.87 30.72 2.73
C SER A 49 27.19 30.35 1.27
N GLU A 50 26.48 30.74 0.20
CA GLU A 50 25.57 31.83 -0.15
C GLU A 50 24.61 31.34 -1.24
N TYR A 51 23.35 31.78 -1.23
CA TYR A 51 22.64 32.19 -2.45
C TYR A 51 21.50 33.11 -2.02
N GLN A 52 21.65 34.40 -2.31
CA GLN A 52 20.64 35.43 -2.06
C GLN A 52 19.57 35.38 -3.15
N ASP A 53 18.29 35.46 -2.76
CA ASP A 53 17.31 36.49 -3.15
C ASP A 53 15.93 36.10 -2.57
N GLN A 54 15.66 36.47 -1.32
CA GLN A 54 14.80 37.58 -0.86
C GLN A 54 13.28 37.28 -0.77
N PRO A 55 12.59 37.88 0.22
CA PRO A 55 11.62 37.18 1.06
C PRO A 55 10.19 37.69 0.88
N ASP A 56 9.20 36.80 0.92
CA ASP A 56 7.82 37.21 1.13
C ASP A 56 7.15 36.33 2.20
N THR A 57 6.80 37.02 3.28
CA THR A 57 6.10 36.60 4.49
C THR A 57 5.01 35.54 4.28
N LYS A 58 5.22 34.34 4.82
CA LYS A 58 4.16 33.66 5.58
C LYS A 58 4.74 32.60 6.52
N GLU A 59 4.37 32.72 7.77
CA GLU A 59 4.60 31.77 8.86
C GLU A 59 4.46 30.32 8.37
N GLY A 60 5.38 29.47 8.82
CA GLY A 60 5.60 28.11 8.30
C GLY A 60 4.35 27.21 8.33
N ILE A 61 3.53 27.31 7.30
CA ILE A 61 2.56 26.29 6.94
C ILE A 61 3.41 25.12 6.42
N GLU A 62 3.66 24.14 7.28
CA GLU A 62 4.16 22.85 6.82
C GLU A 62 3.16 22.29 5.82
N GLU A 63 3.43 22.47 4.53
CA GLU A 63 2.55 22.00 3.46
C GLU A 63 2.35 20.48 3.60
N LEU A 64 1.08 20.09 3.81
CA LEU A 64 0.69 18.71 4.00
C LEU A 64 0.24 18.09 2.67
N CYS A 65 0.55 16.81 2.46
CA CYS A 65 0.19 16.12 1.24
C CYS A 65 -1.35 16.10 1.08
N PRO A 66 -1.91 16.68 0.01
CA PRO A 66 -3.36 16.84 -0.13
C PRO A 66 -4.12 15.51 -0.22
N VAL A 67 -3.41 14.42 -0.53
CA VAL A 67 -3.98 13.07 -0.56
C VAL A 67 -4.23 12.52 0.86
N CYS A 68 -3.29 12.69 1.79
CA CYS A 68 -3.32 11.95 3.06
C CYS A 68 -2.87 12.73 4.30
N GLY A 69 -2.56 14.02 4.17
CA GLY A 69 -2.13 14.88 5.27
C GLY A 69 -0.73 14.59 5.83
N ASP A 70 0.07 13.70 5.20
CA ASP A 70 1.45 13.45 5.62
C ASP A 70 2.40 14.53 5.09
N LYS A 71 3.55 14.72 5.73
CA LYS A 71 4.52 15.76 5.35
C LYS A 71 4.92 15.64 3.88
N VAL A 72 4.85 16.75 3.13
CA VAL A 72 5.32 16.81 1.74
C VAL A 72 6.83 16.53 1.70
N SER A 73 7.26 15.71 0.74
CA SER A 73 8.68 15.49 0.45
C SER A 73 9.17 16.25 -0.78
N GLY A 74 8.27 16.77 -1.61
CA GLY A 74 8.59 17.57 -2.79
C GLY A 74 7.49 17.52 -3.86
N TYR A 75 7.83 17.99 -5.06
CA TYR A 75 6.94 18.01 -6.22
C TYR A 75 7.00 16.68 -6.98
N HIS A 76 5.88 15.95 -7.00
CA HIS A 76 5.79 14.65 -7.66
C HIS A 76 4.53 14.57 -8.52
N TYR A 77 4.68 14.22 -9.80
CA TYR A 77 3.57 13.96 -10.71
C TYR A 77 2.58 15.14 -10.82
N GLY A 78 3.09 16.37 -10.79
CA GLY A 78 2.30 17.58 -11.04
C GLY A 78 1.85 18.37 -9.80
N LEU A 79 2.21 17.97 -8.58
CA LEU A 79 1.96 18.76 -7.36
C LEU A 79 2.84 18.32 -6.17
N LEU A 80 2.81 19.09 -5.08
CA LEU A 80 3.46 18.76 -3.80
C LEU A 80 2.79 17.56 -3.12
N THR A 81 3.55 16.49 -2.87
CA THR A 81 3.03 15.27 -2.19
C THR A 81 4.07 14.62 -1.28
N CYS A 82 3.63 13.69 -0.43
CA CYS A 82 4.51 12.88 0.41
C CYS A 82 5.11 11.69 -0.36
N GLU A 83 6.21 11.15 0.17
CA GLU A 83 6.96 10.05 -0.46
C GLU A 83 6.11 8.79 -0.68
N SER A 84 5.19 8.51 0.25
CA SER A 84 4.36 7.31 0.14
C SER A 84 3.32 7.43 -1.00
N CYS A 85 2.76 8.63 -1.23
CA CYS A 85 1.77 8.88 -2.28
C CYS A 85 2.44 8.91 -3.65
N LYS A 86 3.63 9.49 -3.76
CA LYS A 86 4.52 9.37 -4.92
C LYS A 86 4.73 7.90 -5.31
N GLY A 87 5.24 7.07 -4.39
CA GLY A 87 5.52 5.67 -4.69
C GLY A 87 4.25 4.85 -5.00
N PHE A 88 3.16 5.12 -4.30
CA PHE A 88 1.87 4.47 -4.56
C PHE A 88 1.31 4.81 -5.95
N PHE A 89 1.34 6.09 -6.33
CA PHE A 89 0.90 6.54 -7.64
C PHE A 89 1.74 5.91 -8.75
N LYS A 90 3.08 5.97 -8.64
CA LYS A 90 4.01 5.33 -9.58
C LYS A 90 3.68 3.86 -9.81
N ARG A 91 3.62 3.06 -8.74
CA ARG A 91 3.34 1.62 -8.84
C ARG A 91 1.97 1.33 -9.43
N THR A 92 0.97 2.14 -9.07
CA THR A 92 -0.40 1.95 -9.57
C THR A 92 -0.46 2.17 -11.07
N VAL A 93 0.14 3.25 -11.58
CA VAL A 93 0.06 3.57 -13.01
C VAL A 93 0.99 2.68 -13.84
N GLN A 94 2.25 2.48 -13.41
CA GLN A 94 3.21 1.67 -14.17
C GLN A 94 2.77 0.21 -14.30
N ASN A 95 2.22 -0.36 -13.23
CA ASN A 95 1.76 -1.74 -13.21
C ASN A 95 0.27 -1.87 -13.59
N LYS A 96 -0.36 -0.79 -14.06
CA LYS A 96 -1.79 -0.72 -14.44
C LYS A 96 -2.69 -1.38 -13.39
N LYS A 97 -2.43 -1.12 -12.10
CA LYS A 97 -3.17 -1.73 -11.00
C LYS A 97 -4.60 -1.20 -11.01
N VAL A 98 -5.56 -2.13 -10.98
CA VAL A 98 -6.97 -1.85 -10.79
C VAL A 98 -7.32 -2.21 -9.35
N TYR A 99 -7.90 -1.26 -8.62
CA TYR A 99 -8.35 -1.47 -7.25
C TYR A 99 -9.87 -1.44 -7.18
N THR A 100 -10.44 -2.13 -6.19
CA THR A 100 -11.87 -2.11 -5.90
C THR A 100 -12.07 -1.62 -4.46
N CYS A 101 -13.00 -0.69 -4.26
CA CYS A 101 -13.44 -0.34 -2.91
C CYS A 101 -14.35 -1.44 -2.37
N VAL A 102 -14.16 -1.83 -1.12
CA VAL A 102 -15.02 -2.79 -0.40
C VAL A 102 -16.15 -2.11 0.38
N ALA A 103 -16.18 -0.79 0.38
CA ALA A 103 -17.20 0.05 1.02
C ALA A 103 -17.85 0.95 -0.04
N GLU A 104 -18.23 2.17 0.33
CA GLU A 104 -19.04 3.08 -0.50
C GLU A 104 -18.22 4.00 -1.42
N ARG A 105 -16.98 3.64 -1.75
CA ARG A 105 -16.05 4.44 -2.59
C ARG A 105 -15.75 5.86 -2.06
N ASN A 106 -16.04 6.14 -0.79
CA ASN A 106 -15.80 7.43 -0.14
C ASN A 106 -14.97 7.29 1.14
N CYS A 107 -13.97 6.38 1.14
CA CYS A 107 -13.15 6.13 2.33
C CYS A 107 -12.27 7.34 2.66
N HIS A 108 -12.23 7.71 3.94
CA HIS A 108 -11.31 8.73 4.44
C HIS A 108 -9.85 8.31 4.25
N ILE A 109 -9.01 9.21 3.73
CA ILE A 109 -7.59 8.95 3.46
C ILE A 109 -6.74 9.92 4.28
N ASP A 110 -6.04 9.36 5.28
CA ASP A 110 -5.07 10.06 6.14
C ASP A 110 -3.77 9.25 6.25
N LYS A 111 -2.82 9.71 7.07
CA LYS A 111 -1.51 9.06 7.27
C LYS A 111 -1.61 7.63 7.81
N SER A 112 -2.54 7.35 8.73
CA SER A 112 -2.64 6.08 9.45
C SER A 112 -3.41 5.03 8.66
N GLN A 113 -4.51 5.42 7.98
CA GLN A 113 -5.41 4.50 7.28
C GLN A 113 -5.34 4.57 5.74
N ARG A 114 -4.45 5.37 5.13
CA ARG A 114 -4.25 5.37 3.65
C ARG A 114 -3.93 4.00 3.02
N LYS A 115 -3.54 2.99 3.80
CA LYS A 115 -3.34 1.62 3.30
C LYS A 115 -4.63 0.81 3.21
N ARG A 116 -5.71 1.20 3.92
CA ARG A 116 -6.95 0.44 4.06
C ARG A 116 -7.73 0.33 2.76
N CYS A 117 -7.78 1.41 1.98
CA CYS A 117 -8.49 1.42 0.70
C CYS A 117 -7.60 2.00 -0.42
N PRO A 118 -6.93 1.15 -1.22
CA PRO A 118 -6.11 1.62 -2.33
C PRO A 118 -6.95 2.25 -3.45
N PHE A 119 -8.21 1.83 -3.61
CA PHE A 119 -9.13 2.45 -4.57
C PHE A 119 -9.35 3.93 -4.26
N CYS A 120 -9.88 4.25 -3.07
CA CYS A 120 -10.18 5.63 -2.68
C CYS A 120 -8.91 6.48 -2.62
N ARG A 121 -7.78 5.89 -2.20
CA ARG A 121 -6.49 6.58 -2.24
C ARG A 121 -6.09 6.97 -3.65
N PHE A 122 -6.18 6.05 -4.61
CA PHE A 122 -5.79 6.32 -5.99
C PHE A 122 -6.75 7.30 -6.66
N GLN A 123 -8.05 7.18 -6.39
CA GLN A 123 -9.04 8.15 -6.85
C GLN A 123 -8.71 9.55 -6.34
N LYS A 124 -8.45 9.70 -5.03
CA LYS A 124 -8.03 10.98 -4.46
C LYS A 124 -6.73 11.50 -5.07
N CYS A 125 -5.76 10.65 -5.41
CA CYS A 125 -4.56 11.08 -6.14
C CYS A 125 -4.91 11.74 -7.49
N LEU A 126 -5.85 11.17 -8.24
CA LEU A 126 -6.28 11.73 -9.52
C LEU A 126 -7.08 13.02 -9.33
N ASP A 127 -7.96 13.05 -8.32
CA ASP A 127 -8.84 14.19 -8.04
C ASP A 127 -8.04 15.44 -7.64
N VAL A 128 -6.94 15.27 -6.87
CA VAL A 128 -6.02 16.37 -6.54
C VAL A 128 -5.05 16.73 -7.67
N GLY A 129 -5.13 16.04 -8.81
CA GLY A 129 -4.38 16.39 -10.03
C GLY A 129 -3.06 15.65 -10.25
N MET A 130 -2.79 14.53 -9.57
CA MET A 130 -1.60 13.73 -9.89
C MET A 130 -1.70 13.14 -11.30
N LYS A 131 -0.69 13.40 -12.13
CA LYS A 131 -0.63 12.99 -13.55
C LYS A 131 0.76 12.52 -13.94
N LEU A 132 0.82 11.57 -14.88
CA LEU A 132 2.06 11.34 -15.62
C LEU A 132 2.15 12.40 -16.72
N GLU A 133 3.21 13.20 -16.69
CA GLU A 133 3.51 14.16 -17.76
C GLU A 133 3.33 13.49 -19.14
N GLY A 134 2.59 14.17 -20.03
CA GLY A 134 2.34 13.70 -21.40
C GLY A 134 1.24 12.65 -21.60
N LYS A 135 0.53 12.16 -20.56
CA LYS A 135 -0.58 11.20 -20.72
C LYS A 135 -1.80 11.56 -19.86
N LYS A 136 -2.95 11.81 -20.50
CA LYS A 136 -4.26 11.82 -19.82
C LYS A 136 -4.54 10.41 -19.29
N ILE A 137 -4.32 10.18 -17.99
CA ILE A 137 -4.67 8.90 -17.30
C ILE A 137 -6.16 8.58 -17.43
N PHE A 138 -6.98 9.59 -17.74
CA PHE A 138 -8.41 9.50 -18.05
C PHE A 138 -8.79 8.39 -19.05
N PHE A 139 -7.89 8.04 -19.99
CA PHE A 139 -8.14 6.96 -20.95
C PHE A 139 -8.21 5.55 -20.32
N LEU A 140 -7.70 5.36 -19.09
CA LEU A 140 -7.74 4.06 -18.40
C LEU A 140 -9.03 3.84 -17.58
N LEU A 141 -9.78 4.90 -17.26
CA LEU A 141 -10.98 4.80 -16.41
C LEU A 141 -12.31 4.82 -17.20
N LYS A 142 -12.30 5.19 -18.48
CA LYS A 142 -13.50 5.25 -19.34
C LYS A 142 -13.79 3.97 -20.16
N LYS A 143 -13.10 2.86 -19.90
CA LYS A 143 -13.44 1.54 -20.46
C LYS A 143 -14.31 0.75 -19.47
N LYS A 144 -15.48 1.29 -19.12
CA LYS A 144 -16.57 0.54 -18.50
C LYS A 144 -17.87 0.87 -19.21
#